data_AF-A0A6C0E9J3-F1
#
_entry.id   AF-A0A6C0E9J3-F1
#
_cell.length_a   1.000
_cell.length_b   1.000
_cell.length_c   1.000
_cell.angle_alpha   90.00
_cell.angle_beta   90.00
_cell.angle_gamma   90.00
#
_symmetry.space_group_name_H-M   'P 1'
#
loop_
_entity.id
_entity.type
_entity.pdbx_description
1 polymer ?
#
loop_
_entity_poly.entity_id
_entity_poly.type
_entity_poly.pdbx_seq_one_letter_code
_entity_poly.pdbx_strand_id
1 'polypeptide(L)'
;MSTKQTSKKTTKKSSKRSSKGSGSSKGSTKKEMSKFSVRDTIVSGMREPWMSLVKSGVKTVEGRLDYGIFSKIKEGNVITWKNSKDEVKTKVLRVTKYDTFSDMCYKEKYWKVIPGASSFKCALDVYHKIFKKQQESRYGVVALELEVLRD
;
A
#
# COMPACT_ATOMS: atom_id res chain seq x y z
N MET A 1 -30.44 52.67 7.80
CA MET A 1 -29.61 53.38 6.79
C MET A 1 -29.22 52.35 5.75
N SER A 2 -29.98 52.15 4.65
CA SER A 2 -29.83 52.81 3.32
C SER A 2 -28.35 52.91 2.90
N THR A 3 -27.85 52.30 1.82
CA THR A 3 -28.29 52.26 0.40
C THR A 3 -27.68 51.02 -0.30
N LYS A 4 -28.42 50.17 -1.04
CA LYS A 4 -28.87 50.22 -2.46
C LYS A 4 -27.76 50.38 -3.52
N GLN A 5 -27.57 49.33 -4.34
CA GLN A 5 -27.79 49.26 -5.81
C GLN A 5 -26.52 49.58 -6.64
N THR A 6 -26.20 49.02 -7.83
CA THR A 6 -26.94 48.25 -8.84
C THR A 6 -25.99 47.69 -9.93
N SER A 7 -26.35 46.52 -10.47
CA SER A 7 -26.43 46.11 -11.89
C SER A 7 -25.23 46.19 -12.85
N LYS A 8 -25.01 45.10 -13.61
CA LYS A 8 -25.57 44.94 -14.98
C LYS A 8 -25.38 43.53 -15.56
N LYS A 9 -26.36 43.20 -16.42
CA LYS A 9 -26.68 41.94 -17.10
C LYS A 9 -26.31 42.09 -18.56
N THR A 10 -25.73 41.06 -19.20
CA THR A 10 -25.76 40.90 -20.66
C THR A 10 -25.84 39.43 -21.07
N THR A 11 -26.60 39.23 -22.14
CA THR A 11 -27.21 38.01 -22.69
C THR A 11 -26.48 37.46 -23.93
N LYS A 12 -26.66 36.16 -24.24
CA LYS A 12 -26.85 35.51 -25.58
C LYS A 12 -26.77 33.98 -25.39
N LYS A 13 -27.81 33.14 -25.60
CA LYS A 13 -28.59 32.69 -26.78
C LYS A 13 -27.87 31.62 -27.66
N SER A 14 -28.66 30.58 -27.99
CA SER A 14 -28.46 29.43 -28.92
C SER A 14 -27.74 28.21 -28.34
N SER A 15 -28.14 26.95 -28.60
CA SER A 15 -28.98 26.39 -29.67
C SER A 15 -29.38 24.93 -29.35
N LYS A 16 -30.57 24.51 -29.81
CA LYS A 16 -31.01 23.11 -29.92
C LYS A 16 -30.14 22.33 -30.92
N ARG A 17 -29.80 21.07 -30.62
CA ARG A 17 -29.84 19.98 -31.61
C ARG A 17 -29.89 18.61 -30.94
N SER A 18 -30.88 17.84 -31.36
CA SER A 18 -31.09 16.42 -31.14
C SER A 18 -30.15 15.58 -32.00
N SER A 19 -29.67 14.45 -31.48
CA SER A 19 -29.40 13.25 -32.29
C SER A 19 -29.35 12.00 -31.42
N LYS A 20 -30.28 11.07 -31.70
CA LYS A 20 -30.16 9.65 -31.37
C LYS A 20 -28.93 9.08 -32.08
N GLY A 21 -28.21 8.19 -31.41
CA GLY A 21 -27.13 7.39 -31.96
C GLY A 21 -27.01 6.08 -31.20
N SER A 22 -27.66 5.06 -31.72
CA SER A 22 -27.47 3.64 -31.43
C SER A 22 -26.04 3.20 -31.79
N GLY A 23 -25.38 2.47 -30.90
CA GLY A 23 -24.04 1.92 -31.13
C GLY A 23 -23.80 0.68 -30.28
N SER A 24 -24.03 -0.47 -30.89
CA SER A 24 -23.77 -1.80 -30.35
C SER A 24 -22.27 -2.05 -30.13
N SER A 25 -21.97 -2.79 -29.05
CA SER A 25 -20.92 -3.81 -28.94
C SER A 25 -19.51 -3.49 -29.44
N LYS A 26 -18.54 -3.59 -28.53
CA LYS A 26 -17.46 -4.58 -28.62
C LYS A 26 -16.66 -4.61 -27.33
N GLY A 27 -16.53 -5.81 -26.78
CA GLY A 27 -15.71 -6.10 -25.62
C GLY A 27 -14.27 -5.64 -25.85
N SER A 28 -13.80 -4.82 -24.92
CA SER A 28 -12.38 -4.49 -24.79
C SER A 28 -11.68 -5.71 -24.22
N THR A 29 -11.26 -6.57 -25.16
CA THR A 29 -10.08 -7.41 -25.16
C THR A 29 -9.44 -7.66 -23.79
N LYS A 30 -9.51 -8.94 -23.37
CA LYS A 30 -8.70 -9.67 -22.37
C LYS A 30 -7.17 -9.57 -22.56
N LYS A 31 -6.66 -8.54 -23.23
CA LYS A 31 -5.27 -8.39 -23.67
C LYS A 31 -4.61 -7.18 -23.03
N GLU A 32 -4.80 -7.03 -21.72
CA GLU A 32 -3.94 -6.17 -20.88
C GLU A 32 -3.76 -6.77 -19.48
N MET A 33 -3.73 -8.10 -19.38
CA MET A 33 -3.32 -8.84 -18.18
C MET A 33 -2.04 -9.66 -18.40
N SER A 34 -1.20 -9.28 -19.36
CA SER A 34 0.02 -10.04 -19.67
C SER A 34 1.27 -9.17 -19.62
N LYS A 35 1.72 -8.81 -18.40
CA LYS A 35 3.16 -8.70 -18.11
C LYS A 35 3.46 -8.61 -16.61
N PHE A 36 3.07 -9.64 -15.86
CA PHE A 36 3.89 -10.03 -14.71
C PHE A 36 4.37 -11.44 -14.99
N SER A 37 5.63 -11.54 -15.43
CA SER A 37 6.29 -12.83 -15.55
C SER A 37 6.32 -13.43 -14.15
N VAL A 38 5.82 -14.65 -14.00
CA VAL A 38 5.81 -15.49 -12.78
C VAL A 38 7.25 -15.86 -12.33
N ARG A 39 8.25 -15.01 -12.60
CA ARG A 39 9.69 -15.35 -12.53
C ARG A 39 10.49 -14.55 -11.52
N ASP A 40 9.95 -13.48 -10.93
CA ASP A 40 10.65 -12.77 -9.88
C ASP A 40 10.25 -13.36 -8.53
N THR A 41 10.93 -14.44 -8.14
CA THR A 41 10.79 -14.99 -6.78
C THR A 41 11.24 -13.93 -5.77
N ILE A 42 10.30 -13.41 -4.97
CA ILE A 42 10.62 -12.42 -3.94
C ILE A 42 11.06 -13.16 -2.69
N VAL A 43 12.35 -13.07 -2.37
CA VAL A 43 12.93 -13.63 -1.15
C VAL A 43 13.47 -12.50 -0.30
N SER A 44 13.15 -12.52 1.00
CA SER A 44 13.61 -11.49 1.94
C SER A 44 13.98 -12.07 3.29
N GLY A 45 14.99 -11.47 3.92
CA GLY A 45 15.44 -11.86 5.26
C GLY A 45 14.52 -11.32 6.34
N MET A 46 14.17 -12.17 7.31
CA MET A 46 13.38 -11.77 8.48
C MET A 46 13.97 -12.35 9.77
N ARG A 47 14.26 -11.47 10.73
CA ARG A 47 14.81 -11.89 12.04
C ARG A 47 13.69 -12.23 13.01
N GLU A 48 14.03 -12.98 14.05
CA GLU A 48 13.17 -13.09 15.23
C GLU A 48 13.04 -11.74 15.96
N PRO A 49 11.90 -11.47 16.62
CA PRO A 49 10.72 -12.34 16.76
C PRO A 49 9.74 -12.27 15.57
N TRP A 50 10.00 -11.40 14.58
CA TRP A 50 9.07 -11.12 13.49
C TRP A 50 8.76 -12.34 12.64
N MET A 51 9.75 -13.21 12.42
CA MET A 51 9.58 -14.47 11.71
C MET A 51 8.52 -15.36 12.37
N SER A 52 8.67 -15.65 13.66
CA SER A 52 7.69 -16.46 14.42
C SER A 52 6.30 -15.83 14.44
N LEU A 53 6.22 -14.50 14.54
CA LEU A 53 4.94 -13.78 14.54
C LEU A 53 4.25 -13.79 13.17
N VAL A 54 5.01 -13.71 12.07
CA VAL A 54 4.47 -13.88 10.73
C VAL A 54 4.05 -15.33 10.53
N LYS A 55 4.89 -16.32 10.87
CA LYS A 55 4.60 -17.75 10.72
C LYS A 55 3.33 -18.20 11.45
N SER A 56 3.07 -17.64 12.63
CA SER A 56 1.83 -17.89 13.40
C SER A 56 0.60 -17.13 12.90
N GLY A 57 0.77 -16.17 11.98
CA GLY A 57 -0.31 -15.32 11.47
C GLY A 57 -0.71 -14.18 12.42
N VAL A 58 0.03 -13.97 13.52
CA VAL A 58 -0.22 -12.88 14.47
C VAL A 58 0.20 -11.53 13.87
N LYS A 59 1.36 -11.48 13.22
CA LYS A 59 1.84 -10.31 12.48
C LYS A 59 1.27 -10.35 11.07
N THR A 60 0.31 -9.47 10.82
CA THR A 60 -0.46 -9.40 9.55
C THR A 60 -0.05 -8.24 8.66
N VAL A 61 0.74 -7.29 9.16
CA VAL A 61 1.27 -6.17 8.36
C VAL A 61 2.78 -6.10 8.51
N GLU A 62 3.49 -6.01 7.40
CA GLU A 62 4.94 -5.81 7.34
C GLU A 62 5.26 -4.44 6.76
N GLY A 63 5.83 -3.56 7.59
CA GLY A 63 6.30 -2.24 7.19
C GLY A 63 7.78 -2.24 6.81
N ARG A 64 8.13 -1.63 5.68
CA ARG A 64 9.50 -1.48 5.17
C ARG A 64 9.68 -0.08 4.57
N LEU A 65 10.92 0.34 4.34
CA LEU A 65 11.18 1.47 3.44
C LEU A 65 10.67 1.11 2.03
N ASP A 66 10.04 2.06 1.34
CA ASP A 66 9.60 1.90 -0.05
C ASP A 66 10.80 2.02 -1.01
N TYR A 67 11.70 1.04 -0.91
CA TYR A 67 12.98 1.03 -1.62
C TYR A 67 13.37 -0.38 -2.09
N GLY A 68 14.20 -0.45 -3.14
CA GLY A 68 14.79 -1.70 -3.64
C GLY A 68 13.74 -2.68 -4.15
N ILE A 69 13.72 -3.89 -3.58
CA ILE A 69 12.73 -4.92 -3.96
C ILE A 69 11.33 -4.57 -3.44
N PHE A 70 11.22 -3.94 -2.27
CA PHE A 70 9.94 -3.69 -1.62
C PHE A 70 9.09 -2.66 -2.36
N SER A 71 9.72 -1.73 -3.07
CA SER A 71 9.00 -0.75 -3.90
C SER A 71 8.38 -1.30 -5.17
N LYS A 72 8.75 -2.53 -5.54
CA LYS A 72 8.25 -3.24 -6.73
C LYS A 72 7.16 -4.27 -6.38
N ILE A 73 6.94 -4.53 -5.09
CA ILE A 73 5.96 -5.51 -4.62
C ILE A 73 4.55 -5.02 -4.94
N LYS A 74 3.72 -5.94 -5.41
CA LYS A 74 2.31 -5.71 -5.74
C LYS A 74 1.43 -6.71 -5.01
N GLU A 75 0.15 -6.37 -4.93
CA GLU A 75 -0.89 -7.29 -4.47
C GLU A 75 -0.85 -8.60 -5.29
N GLY A 76 -1.08 -9.71 -4.60
CA GLY A 76 -1.01 -11.06 -5.17
C GLY A 76 0.41 -11.63 -5.28
N ASN A 77 1.48 -10.85 -5.07
CA ASN A 77 2.83 -11.40 -4.98
C ASN A 77 2.97 -12.34 -3.78
N VAL A 78 3.84 -13.35 -3.94
CA VAL A 78 4.24 -14.25 -2.84
C VAL A 78 5.66 -13.88 -2.43
N ILE A 79 5.85 -13.72 -1.12
CA ILE A 79 7.15 -13.44 -0.51
C ILE A 79 7.56 -14.65 0.31
N THR A 80 8.78 -15.13 0.07
CA THR A 80 9.46 -16.09 0.93
C THR A 80 10.31 -15.35 1.95
N TRP A 81 9.91 -15.40 3.21
CA TRP A 81 10.69 -14.89 4.34
C TRP A 81 11.59 -15.98 4.87
N LYS A 82 12.90 -15.70 5.01
CA LYS A 82 13.86 -16.69 5.52
C LYS A 82 14.82 -16.13 6.58
N ASN A 83 15.26 -17.02 7.46
CA ASN A 83 16.45 -16.83 8.29
C ASN A 83 17.30 -18.11 8.27
N SER A 84 18.23 -18.26 9.20
CA SER A 84 19.11 -19.45 9.26
C SER A 84 18.41 -20.73 9.71
N LYS A 85 17.21 -20.64 10.29
CA LYS A 85 16.49 -21.76 10.92
C LYS A 85 15.18 -22.11 10.22
N ASP A 86 14.51 -21.11 9.66
CA ASP A 86 13.12 -21.21 9.21
C ASP A 86 12.86 -20.46 7.91
N GLU A 87 11.79 -20.90 7.23
CA GLU A 87 11.17 -20.24 6.09
C GLU A 87 9.66 -20.16 6.28
N VAL A 88 9.04 -19.06 5.86
CA VAL A 88 7.59 -18.93 5.72
C VAL A 88 7.23 -18.16 4.46
N LYS A 89 6.21 -18.62 3.75
CA LYS A 89 5.67 -17.94 2.57
C LYS A 89 4.41 -17.17 2.94
N THR A 90 4.31 -15.94 2.44
CA THR A 90 3.10 -15.12 2.58
C THR A 90 2.65 -14.58 1.25
N LYS A 91 1.34 -14.54 1.03
CA LYS A 91 0.73 -13.76 -0.05
C LYS A 91 0.52 -12.33 0.40
N VAL A 92 0.85 -11.37 -0.46
CA VAL A 92 0.55 -9.95 -0.25
C VAL A 92 -0.89 -9.71 -0.65
N LEU A 93 -1.74 -9.37 0.33
CA LEU A 93 -3.15 -9.06 0.11
C LEU A 93 -3.34 -7.61 -0.35
N ARG A 94 -2.57 -6.69 0.23
CA ARG A 94 -2.67 -5.25 -0.03
C ARG A 94 -1.31 -4.57 0.08
N VAL A 95 -1.08 -3.54 -0.72
CA VAL A 95 0.12 -2.69 -0.68
C VAL A 95 -0.29 -1.24 -0.48
N THR A 96 0.12 -0.64 0.63
CA THR A 96 -0.15 0.78 0.92
C THR A 96 1.14 1.54 1.15
N LYS A 97 1.31 2.69 0.51
CA LYS A 97 2.48 3.57 0.67
C LYS A 97 2.15 4.75 1.58
N TYR A 98 3.13 5.15 2.38
CA TYR A 98 3.03 6.29 3.28
C TYR A 98 4.34 7.09 3.26
N ASP A 99 4.26 8.36 3.67
CA ASP A 99 5.45 9.21 3.75
C ASP A 99 6.33 8.85 4.96
N THR A 100 5.70 8.37 6.06
CA THR A 100 6.39 8.09 7.32
C THR A 100 5.93 6.77 7.97
N PHE A 101 6.82 6.16 8.76
CA PHE A 101 6.49 5.04 9.65
C PHE A 101 5.42 5.43 10.68
N SER A 102 5.39 6.70 11.11
CA SER A 102 4.35 7.21 12.00
C SER A 102 2.96 7.07 11.37
N ASP A 103 2.77 7.59 10.16
CA ASP A 103 1.49 7.52 9.47
C ASP A 103 1.07 6.07 9.18
N MET A 104 2.04 5.25 8.76
CA MET A 104 1.83 3.83 8.52
C MET A 104 1.37 3.10 9.78
N CYS A 105 2.09 3.22 10.89
CA CYS A 105 1.74 2.57 12.15
C CYS A 105 0.38 3.06 12.67
N TYR A 106 0.00 4.29 12.40
CA TYR A 106 -1.27 4.84 12.87
C TYR A 106 -2.42 4.24 12.05
N LYS A 107 -2.33 4.30 10.72
CA LYS A 107 -3.39 3.86 9.81
C LYS A 107 -3.53 2.34 9.73
N GLU A 108 -2.44 1.60 9.78
CA GLU A 108 -2.46 0.12 9.77
C GLU A 108 -2.69 -0.51 11.14
N LYS A 109 -2.81 0.32 12.19
CA LYS A 109 -2.87 -0.08 13.61
C LYS A 109 -1.57 -0.74 14.07
N TYR A 110 -0.79 -0.01 14.87
CA TYR A 110 0.59 -0.38 15.20
C TYR A 110 0.74 -1.80 15.77
N TRP A 111 -0.25 -2.35 16.48
CA TRP A 111 -0.22 -3.70 17.04
C TRP A 111 -0.33 -4.81 15.98
N LYS A 112 -0.82 -4.52 14.77
CA LYS A 112 -0.75 -5.44 13.62
C LYS A 112 0.62 -5.43 12.95
N VAL A 113 1.28 -4.27 12.98
CA VAL A 113 2.61 -4.04 12.39
C VAL A 113 3.70 -4.58 13.32
N ILE A 114 3.63 -4.25 14.60
CA ILE A 114 4.58 -4.61 15.65
C ILE A 114 3.78 -5.26 16.80
N PRO A 115 3.37 -6.54 16.66
CA PRO A 115 2.67 -7.23 17.73
C PRO A 115 3.50 -7.29 19.01
N GLY A 116 2.83 -7.10 20.15
CA GLY A 116 3.48 -7.03 21.47
C GLY A 116 4.08 -5.67 21.85
N ALA A 117 4.05 -4.67 20.96
CA ALA A 117 4.40 -3.30 21.35
C ALA A 117 3.40 -2.76 22.39
N SER A 118 3.91 -2.23 23.51
CA SER A 118 3.09 -1.68 24.59
C SER A 118 2.42 -0.35 24.24
N SER A 119 2.91 0.34 23.22
CA SER A 119 2.36 1.62 22.76
C SER A 119 2.74 1.91 21.30
N PHE A 120 2.05 2.89 20.72
CA PHE A 120 2.39 3.45 19.41
C PHE A 120 3.85 3.93 19.35
N LYS A 121 4.31 4.63 20.38
CA LYS A 121 5.70 5.12 20.45
C LYS A 121 6.70 3.96 20.45
N CYS A 122 6.44 2.91 21.23
CA CYS A 122 7.31 1.73 21.27
C CYS A 122 7.39 1.03 19.90
N ALA A 123 6.29 0.98 19.15
CA ALA A 123 6.29 0.45 17.79
C ALA A 123 7.16 1.29 16.83
N LEU A 124 7.09 2.63 16.91
CA LEU A 124 7.96 3.50 16.12
C LEU A 124 9.44 3.39 16.49
N ASP A 125 9.74 3.26 17.78
CA ASP A 125 11.12 3.09 18.25
C ASP A 125 11.77 1.81 17.67
N VAL A 126 10.99 0.77 17.34
CA VAL A 126 11.51 -0.42 16.62
C VAL A 126 12.05 -0.03 15.24
N TYR A 127 11.31 0.79 14.49
CA TYR A 127 11.74 1.24 13.16
C TYR A 127 12.95 2.18 13.22
N HIS A 128 12.95 3.14 14.16
CA HIS A 128 14.05 4.10 14.30
C HIS A 128 15.37 3.48 14.76
N LYS A 129 15.34 2.27 15.34
CA LYS A 129 16.56 1.49 15.62
C LYS A 129 17.19 0.89 14.37
N ILE A 130 16.41 0.70 13.30
CA ILE A 130 16.82 -0.01 12.08
C ILE A 130 17.09 0.98 10.94
N PHE A 131 16.24 2.00 10.79
CA PHE A 131 16.29 2.94 9.68
C PHE A 131 16.57 4.35 10.16
N LYS A 132 17.44 5.07 9.44
CA LYS A 132 17.69 6.49 9.70
C LYS A 132 16.53 7.33 9.16
N LYS A 133 16.18 8.41 9.87
CA LYS A 133 15.13 9.37 9.45
C LYS A 133 15.35 9.93 8.03
N GLN A 134 16.60 10.09 7.61
CA GLN A 134 16.94 10.52 6.25
C GLN A 134 16.51 9.51 5.18
N GLN A 135 16.57 8.21 5.47
CA GLN A 135 16.14 7.16 4.54
C GLN A 135 14.61 7.13 4.41
N GLU A 136 13.91 7.25 5.55
CA GLU A 136 12.45 7.39 5.57
C GLU A 136 12.02 8.60 4.75
N SER A 137 12.59 9.78 4.99
CA SER A 137 12.26 10.99 4.23
C SER A 137 12.59 10.88 2.73
N ARG A 138 13.61 10.09 2.36
CA ARG A 138 14.02 9.94 0.95
C ARG A 138 13.14 8.95 0.19
N TYR A 139 12.73 7.87 0.83
CA TYR A 139 12.09 6.75 0.16
C TYR A 139 10.61 6.60 0.49
N GLY A 140 10.14 7.17 1.60
CA GLY A 140 8.87 6.81 2.18
C GLY A 140 8.87 5.38 2.72
N VAL A 141 7.67 4.88 3.03
CA VAL A 141 7.47 3.55 3.60
C VAL A 141 6.35 2.81 2.87
N VAL A 142 6.42 1.49 2.90
CA VAL A 142 5.39 0.60 2.34
C VAL A 142 4.92 -0.37 3.43
N ALA A 143 3.62 -0.49 3.56
CA ALA A 143 2.95 -1.53 4.34
C ALA A 143 2.46 -2.63 3.40
N LEU A 144 2.81 -3.87 3.74
CA LEU A 144 2.37 -5.07 3.06
C LEU A 144 1.42 -5.82 4.00
N GLU A 145 0.16 -5.94 3.62
CA GLU A 145 -0.78 -6.81 4.33
C GLU A 145 -0.53 -8.25 3.88
N LEU A 146 -0.31 -9.15 4.84
CA LEU A 146 0.19 -10.49 4.61
C LEU A 146 -0.82 -11.54 5.04
N GLU A 147 -0.94 -12.58 4.23
CA GLU A 147 -1.59 -13.84 4.57
C GLU A 147 -0.56 -14.97 4.50
N VAL A 148 -0.45 -15.75 5.57
CA VAL A 148 0.44 -16.93 5.59
C VAL A 148 -0.12 -17.99 4.66
N LEU A 149 0.72 -18.48 3.75
CA LEU A 149 0.40 -19.65 2.95
C LEU A 149 0.68 -20.89 3.81
N ARG A 150 -0.39 -21.62 4.12
CA ARG A 150 -0.32 -22.93 4.79
C ARG A 150 -0.42 -24.00 3.72
N ASP A 151 0.46 -24.99 3.80
CA ASP A 151 0.40 -26.21 2.99
C ASP A 151 -0.75 -27.12 3.47
#